data_AF-A0A7C3CA02-F1
#
_entry.id   AF-A0A7C3CA02-F1
#
_cell.length_a   1.000
_cell.length_b   1.000
_cell.length_c   1.000
_cell.angle_alpha   90.00
_cell.angle_beta   90.00
_cell.angle_gamma   90.00
#
_symmetry.space_group_name_H-M   'P 1'
#
loop_
_entity.id
_entity.type
_entity.pdbx_description
1 polymer ?
#
loop_
_entity_poly.entity_id
_entity_poly.type
_entity_poly.pdbx_seq_one_letter_code
_entity_poly.pdbx_strand_id
1 'polypeptide(L)' 'MKRYDLRHLKDNFEPRMKEILQEKHKPTETLIFLFEIGDFSPIQRSADLVKECGYELYNSLKFNEVDWTIVVKK' A
#
# COMPACT_ATOMS: atom_id res chain seq x y z
N MET A 1 -8.09 11.28 -4.47
CA MET A 1 -7.86 9.83 -4.39
C MET A 1 -6.91 9.45 -5.51
N LYS A 2 -5.80 8.77 -5.21
CA LYS A 2 -4.85 8.24 -6.20
C LYS A 2 -4.72 6.73 -6.01
N ARG A 3 -4.62 5.99 -7.11
CA ARG A 3 -4.41 4.54 -7.12
C ARG A 3 -3.07 4.23 -7.76
N TYR A 4 -2.29 3.37 -7.12
CA TYR A 4 -1.01 2.87 -7.60
C TYR A 4 -1.08 1.36 -7.77
N ASP A 5 -0.73 0.89 -8.96
CA ASP A 5 -0.63 -0.54 -9.28
C ASP A 5 0.82 -0.98 -9.16
N LEU A 6 1.09 -1.80 -8.15
CA LEU A 6 2.40 -2.34 -7.81
C LEU A 6 2.50 -3.84 -8.11
N ARG A 7 1.49 -4.46 -8.74
CA ARG A 7 1.47 -5.91 -9.01
C ARG A 7 2.65 -6.38 -9.84
N HIS A 8 3.10 -5.56 -10.78
CA HIS A 8 4.29 -5.81 -11.60
C HIS A 8 5.58 -5.99 -10.78
N LEU A 9 5.61 -5.55 -9.53
CA LEU A 9 6.76 -5.68 -8.62
C LEU A 9 6.74 -6.95 -7.77
N LYS A 10 5.62 -7.69 -7.75
CA LYS A 10 5.43 -8.91 -6.95
C LYS A 10 5.86 -8.69 -5.49
N ASP A 11 6.76 -9.51 -4.96
CA ASP A 11 7.25 -9.42 -3.58
C ASP A 11 8.12 -8.17 -3.30
N ASN A 12 8.56 -7.44 -4.33
CA ASN A 12 9.45 -6.28 -4.20
C ASN A 12 8.71 -4.93 -4.33
N PHE A 13 7.44 -4.86 -3.93
CA PHE A 13 6.64 -3.64 -4.02
C PHE A 13 6.98 -2.60 -2.94
N GLU A 14 7.52 -3.03 -1.80
CA GLU A 14 7.76 -2.19 -0.60
C GLU A 14 8.63 -0.96 -0.87
N PRO A 15 9.77 -1.05 -1.59
CA PRO A 15 10.59 0.13 -1.90
C PRO A 15 9.80 1.19 -2.68
N ARG A 16 9.02 0.76 -3.68
CA ARG A 16 8.22 1.67 -4.50
C ARG A 16 7.07 2.28 -3.72
N MET A 17 6.43 1.50 -2.85
CA MET A 17 5.38 2.01 -1.97
C MET A 17 5.93 3.07 -1.01
N LYS A 18 7.13 2.85 -0.45
CA LYS A 18 7.81 3.80 0.43
C LYS A 18 8.13 5.11 -0.27
N GLU A 19 8.70 5.04 -1.48
CA GLU A 19 8.97 6.22 -2.30
C GLU A 19 7.69 7.05 -2.50
N ILE A 20 6.60 6.39 -2.90
CA ILE A 20 5.32 7.06 -3.09
C ILE A 20 4.84 7.70 -1.78
N LEU A 21 4.86 7.00 -0.65
CA LEU A 21 4.42 7.56 0.64
C LEU A 21 5.26 8.77 1.09
N GLN A 22 6.54 8.83 0.71
CA GLN A 22 7.45 9.94 1.02
C GLN A 22 7.27 11.16 0.09
N GLU A 23 6.56 11.02 -1.03
CA GLU A 23 6.21 12.15 -1.89
C GLU A 23 5.28 13.15 -1.18
N LYS A 24 5.17 14.36 -1.74
CA LYS A 24 4.26 15.39 -1.21
C LYS A 24 2.81 15.08 -1.56
N HIS A 25 2.11 14.41 -0.64
CA HIS A 25 0.64 14.23 -0.68
C HIS A 25 -0.10 15.27 0.15
N LYS A 26 -1.31 15.63 -0.29
CA LYS A 26 -2.18 16.54 0.45
C LYS A 26 -2.69 15.85 1.73
N PRO A 27 -2.94 16.57 2.84
CA PRO A 27 -3.44 15.97 4.08
C PRO A 27 -4.78 15.22 3.92
N THR A 28 -5.61 15.62 2.96
CA THR A 28 -6.91 14.97 2.70
C THR A 28 -6.84 13.91 1.60
N GLU A 29 -5.63 13.55 1.16
CA GLU A 29 -5.43 12.64 0.04
C GLU A 29 -5.50 11.18 0.48
N THR A 30 -6.42 10.44 -0.12
CA THR A 30 -6.47 8.98 -0.02
C THR A 30 -5.61 8.35 -1.10
N LEU A 31 -4.70 7.46 -0.71
CA LEU A 31 -3.89 6.65 -1.62
C LEU A 31 -4.36 5.20 -1.53
N ILE A 32 -4.42 4.53 -2.67
CA ILE A 32 -4.81 3.13 -2.79
C ILE A 32 -3.66 2.40 -3.45
N PHE A 33 -3.16 1.35 -2.80
CA PHE A 33 -2.10 0.50 -3.36
C PHE A 33 -2.67 -0.88 -3.66
N LEU A 34 -2.44 -1.35 -4.88
CA LEU A 34 -2.77 -2.70 -5.32
C LEU A 34 -1.46 -3.46 -5.54
N PHE A 35 -1.31 -4.61 -4.91
CA PHE A 35 -0.14 -5.47 -5.05
C PHE A 35 -0.56 -6.94 -5.02
N GLU A 36 0.28 -7.79 -5.62
CA GLU A 36 0.09 -9.24 -5.56
C GLU A 36 0.71 -9.77 -4.26
N ILE A 37 0.05 -10.75 -3.66
CA ILE A 37 0.51 -11.47 -2.49
C ILE A 37 0.61 -12.97 -2.80
N GLY A 38 1.74 -13.57 -2.46
CA GLY A 38 1.90 -15.02 -2.41
C GLY A 38 1.51 -15.61 -1.04
N ASP A 39 1.93 -14.94 0.03
CA ASP A 39 1.58 -15.25 1.42
C ASP A 39 1.00 -14.01 2.13
N PHE A 40 0.63 -14.13 3.41
CA PHE A 40 0.08 -12.99 4.16
C PHE A 40 1.14 -12.02 4.70
N SER A 41 2.44 -12.32 4.52
CA SER A 41 3.55 -11.54 5.08
C SER A 41 3.61 -10.09 4.54
N PRO A 42 3.41 -9.83 3.22
CA PRO A 42 3.26 -8.50 2.63
C PRO A 42 2.26 -7.58 3.32
N ILE A 43 1.16 -8.12 3.86
CA ILE A 43 0.09 -7.31 4.42
C ILE A 43 0.59 -6.62 5.69
N GLN A 44 1.22 -7.37 6.58
CA GLN A 44 1.79 -6.82 7.81
C GLN A 44 2.89 -5.80 7.49
N ARG A 45 3.82 -6.14 6.59
CA ARG A 45 4.91 -5.23 6.19
C ARG A 45 4.37 -3.94 5.56
N SER A 46 3.33 -4.03 4.74
CA SER A 46 2.68 -2.85 4.17
C SER A 46 2.02 -1.97 5.24
N ALA A 47 1.40 -2.57 6.26
CA ALA A 47 0.79 -1.83 7.37
C ALA A 47 1.85 -1.12 8.23
N ASP A 48 2.95 -1.81 8.53
CA ASP A 48 4.08 -1.25 9.27
C ASP A 48 4.71 -0.08 8.50
N LEU A 49 4.93 -0.25 7.19
CA LEU A 49 5.47 0.80 6.33
C LEU A 49 4.60 2.06 6.29
N VAL A 50 3.28 1.90 6.24
CA VAL A 50 2.31 3.00 6.28
C VAL A 50 2.43 3.78 7.60
N LYS A 51 2.49 3.05 8.71
CA LYS A 51 2.63 3.63 10.05
C LYS A 51 3.98 4.33 10.22
N GLU A 52 5.07 3.73 9.75
CA GLU A 52 6.42 4.33 9.74
C GLU A 52 6.48 5.63 8.95
N CYS A 53 5.73 5.73 7.86
CA CYS A 53 5.63 6.94 7.04
C CYS A 53 4.69 8.00 7.62
N GLY A 54 4.06 7.74 8.77
CA GLY A 54 3.12 8.67 9.42
C GLY A 54 1.75 8.74 8.75
N TYR A 55 1.33 7.70 8.04
CA TYR A 55 0.01 7.56 7.44
C TYR A 55 -0.86 6.60 8.28
N GLU A 56 -2.18 6.70 8.11
CA GLU A 56 -3.14 5.78 8.68
C GLU A 56 -3.62 4.77 7.63
N LEU A 57 -3.60 3.49 8.00
CA LEU A 57 -4.22 2.42 7.23
C LEU A 57 -5.72 2.42 7.51
N TYR A 58 -6.52 2.82 6.51
CA TYR A 58 -7.98 2.89 6.63
C TYR A 58 -8.67 1.58 6.28
N ASN A 59 -8.16 0.87 5.27
CA ASN A 59 -8.75 -0.39 4.83
C ASN A 59 -7.68 -1.32 4.26
N SER A 60 -7.94 -2.61 4.38
CA SER A 60 -7.10 -3.69 3.86
C SER A 60 -8.02 -4.77 3.34
N LEU A 61 -8.04 -5.00 2.03
CA LEU A 61 -9.04 -5.82 1.36
C LEU A 61 -8.40 -6.76 0.34
N LYS A 62 -8.73 -8.05 0.47
CA LYS A 62 -8.43 -9.08 -0.52
C LYS A 62 -9.36 -8.92 -1.72
N PHE A 63 -8.79 -8.64 -2.90
CA PHE A 63 -9.58 -8.45 -4.12
C PHE A 63 -9.87 -9.78 -4.82
N ASN A 64 -8.88 -10.66 -4.91
CA ASN A 64 -9.03 -12.05 -5.35
C ASN A 64 -7.98 -12.93 -4.63
N GLU A 65 -7.73 -14.16 -5.08
CA GLU A 65 -6.79 -15.07 -4.42
C GLU A 65 -5.38 -14.50 -4.24
N VAL A 66 -4.91 -13.71 -5.20
CA VAL A 66 -3.54 -13.17 -5.28
C VAL A 66 -3.47 -11.65 -5.13
N ASP A 67 -4.53 -10.91 -5.45
CA ASP A 67 -4.52 -9.44 -5.44
C ASP A 67 -4.99 -8.89 -4.09
N TRP A 68 -4.20 -7.98 -3.52
CA TRP A 68 -4.51 -7.28 -2.28
C TRP A 68 -4.50 -5.77 -2.46
N THR A 69 -5.46 -5.10 -1.83
CA THR A 69 -5.58 -3.64 -1.88
C THR A 69 -5.54 -3.06 -0.48
N ILE A 70 -4.72 -2.03 -0.27
CA ILE A 70 -4.77 -1.22 0.95
C ILE A 70 -5.16 0.21 0.63
N VAL A 71 -5.93 0.81 1.54
CA VAL A 71 -6.35 2.21 1.47
C VAL A 71 -5.67 2.93 2.62
N VAL A 72 -4.91 3.97 2.29
CA VAL A 72 -4.16 4.76 3.26
C VAL A 72 -4.53 6.23 3.14
N LYS A 73 -4.45 6.93 4.26
CA LYS A 73 -4.75 8.34 4.36
C LYS A 73 -3.67 9.03 5.19
N LYS A 74 -3.37 10.27 4.83
CA LYS A 74 -2.50 11.13 5.62
C LYS A 74 -3.25 11.73 6.80
#